data_AF-X0ZB86-F1
#
_entry.id   AF-X0ZB86-F1
#
_cell.length_a   1.000
_cell.length_b   1.000
_cell.length_c   1.000
_cell.angle_alpha   90.00
_cell.angle_beta   90.00
_cell.angle_gamma   90.00
#
_symmetry.space_group_name_H-M   'P 1'
#
loop_
_entity.id
_entity.type
_entity.pdbx_description
1 polymer ?
#
loop_
_entity_poly.entity_id
_entity_poly.type
_entity_poly.pdbx_seq_one_letter_code
_entity_poly.pdbx_strand_id
1 'polypeptide(L)' 'GREAAYAIVQRHAMEVWERGGDFRQLLQADPEVKALLSDGELDTCFNFDNLRKNINAIFKRLGI' A
#
# COMPACT_ATOMS: atom_id res chain seq x y z
N GLY A 1 15.68 7.78 -2.86
CA GLY A 1 16.07 6.86 -3.96
C GLY A 1 15.21 5.62 -3.91
N ARG A 2 15.16 4.82 -4.99
CA ARG A 2 14.27 3.63 -5.10
C ARG A 2 14.51 2.61 -3.97
N GLU A 3 15.77 2.38 -3.59
CA GLU A 3 16.14 1.45 -2.51
C GLU A 3 15.61 1.89 -1.14
N ALA A 4 15.71 3.18 -0.81
CA ALA A 4 15.19 3.72 0.44
C ALA A 4 13.66 3.56 0.53
N ALA A 5 12.95 3.81 -0.57
CA ALA A 5 11.49 3.59 -0.62
C ALA A 5 11.14 2.11 -0.39
N TYR A 6 11.89 1.18 -0.99
CA TYR A 6 11.68 -0.25 -0.75
C TYR A 6 11.96 -0.66 0.70
N ALA A 7 13.03 -0.14 1.30
CA ALA A 7 13.37 -0.45 2.69
C ALA A 7 12.25 -0.03 3.65
N ILE A 8 11.69 1.19 3.47
CA ILE A 8 10.59 1.70 4.28
C ILE A 8 9.35 0.82 4.11
N VAL A 9 8.94 0.56 2.87
CA VAL A 9 7.77 -0.28 2.58
C VAL A 9 7.92 -1.69 3.15
N GLN A 10 9.09 -2.32 2.96
CA GLN A 10 9.35 -3.68 3.43
C GLN A 10 9.35 -3.76 4.95
N ARG A 11 9.93 -2.78 5.65
CA ARG A 11 9.93 -2.71 7.12
C ARG A 11 8.50 -2.75 7.66
N HIS A 12 7.65 -1.86 7.17
CA HIS A 12 6.25 -1.76 7.63
C HIS A 12 5.41 -2.96 7.21
N ALA A 13 5.67 -3.53 6.02
CA ALA A 13 4.94 -4.70 5.55
C ALA A 13 5.25 -5.93 6.41
N MET A 14 6.53 -6.12 6.79
CA MET A 14 6.95 -7.19 7.70
C MET A 14 6.35 -7.00 9.09
N GLU A 15 6.29 -5.77 9.60
CA GLU A 15 5.68 -5.49 10.90
C GLU A 15 4.20 -5.88 10.95
N VAL A 16 3.42 -5.52 9.92
CA VAL A 16 2.02 -5.93 9.80
C VAL A 16 1.89 -7.44 9.67
N TRP A 17 2.79 -8.07 8.93
CA TRP A 17 2.77 -9.51 8.74
C TRP A 17 3.00 -10.27 10.05
N GLU A 18 3.94 -9.82 10.88
CA GLU A 18 4.31 -10.50 12.13
C GLU A 18 3.35 -10.18 13.29
N ARG A 19 2.88 -8.94 13.38
CA ARG A 19 2.13 -8.44 14.55
C ARG A 19 0.65 -8.19 14.27
N GLY A 20 0.25 -8.21 13.01
CA GLY A 20 -1.05 -7.72 12.58
C GLY A 20 -1.14 -6.19 12.67
N GLY A 21 -2.19 -5.63 12.10
CA GLY A 21 -2.46 -4.19 12.11
C GLY A 21 -2.75 -3.64 10.73
N ASP A 22 -2.82 -2.31 10.64
CA ASP A 22 -3.11 -1.61 9.41
C ASP A 22 -1.81 -1.02 8.81
N PHE A 23 -1.44 -1.52 7.63
CA PHE A 23 -0.24 -1.10 6.91
C PHE A 23 -0.24 0.37 6.53
N ARG A 24 -1.40 0.91 6.15
CA ARG A 24 -1.54 2.33 5.80
C ARG A 24 -1.33 3.18 7.05
N GLN A 25 -1.88 2.80 8.19
CA GLN A 25 -1.71 3.56 9.43
C GLN A 25 -0.25 3.60 9.88
N LEU A 26 0.47 2.48 9.76
CA LEU A 26 1.91 2.43 10.08
C LEU A 26 2.74 3.34 9.17
N LEU A 27 2.47 3.31 7.86
CA LEU A 27 3.12 4.23 6.92
C LEU A 27 2.75 5.69 7.20
N GLN A 28 1.49 6.00 7.52
CA GLN A 28 1.05 7.36 7.83
C GLN A 28 1.66 7.89 9.13
N ALA A 29 1.96 7.02 10.08
CA ALA A 29 2.64 7.37 11.32
C ALA A 29 4.14 7.58 11.16
N ASP A 30 4.74 7.05 10.09
CA ASP A 30 6.18 7.12 9.84
C ASP A 30 6.61 8.54 9.41
N PRO A 31 7.52 9.19 10.15
CA PRO A 31 7.99 10.54 9.82
C PRO A 31 8.73 10.63 8.48
N GLU A 32 9.41 9.56 8.05
CA GLU A 32 10.07 9.49 6.73
C GLU A 32 9.03 9.49 5.60
N VAL A 33 7.92 8.78 5.80
CA VAL A 33 6.82 8.75 4.82
C VAL A 33 6.09 10.08 4.79
N LYS A 34 5.77 10.67 5.96
CA LYS A 34 5.11 11.98 6.05
C LYS A 34 5.94 13.12 5.46
N ALA A 35 7.27 12.99 5.48
CA ALA A 35 8.16 13.96 4.84
C ALA A 35 8.17 13.86 3.32
N LEU A 36 7.76 12.71 2.75
CA LEU A 36 7.80 12.42 1.32
C LEU A 36 6.43 12.45 0.64
N LEU A 37 5.38 12.07 1.35
CA LEU A 37 4.01 11.94 0.85
C LEU A 37 3.05 12.66 1.78
N SER A 38 2.12 13.41 1.18
CA SER A 38 0.95 13.93 1.89
C SER A 38 -0.08 12.82 2.15
N ASP A 39 -0.96 13.06 3.12
CA ASP A 39 -2.04 12.12 3.46
C ASP A 39 -2.93 11.77 2.25
N GLY A 40 -3.16 12.73 1.33
CA GLY A 40 -3.97 12.50 0.13
C GLY A 40 -3.25 11.67 -0.94
N GLU A 41 -1.93 11.82 -1.07
CA GLU A 41 -1.13 10.96 -1.95
C GLU A 41 -1.06 9.54 -1.42
N LEU A 42 -0.88 9.39 -0.10
CA LEU A 42 -0.93 8.10 0.56
C LEU A 42 -2.32 7.44 0.39
N ASP A 43 -3.41 8.19 0.61
CA ASP A 43 -4.78 7.70 0.40
C ASP A 43 -4.99 7.19 -1.04
N THR A 44 -4.45 7.91 -2.02
CA THR A 44 -4.51 7.50 -3.43
C THR A 44 -3.77 6.18 -3.68
N CYS A 45 -2.63 5.95 -3.03
CA CYS A 45 -1.91 4.67 -3.11
C CYS A 45 -2.71 3.49 -2.54
N PHE A 46 -3.56 3.75 -1.54
CA PHE A 46 -4.41 2.76 -0.89
C PHE A 46 -5.84 2.70 -1.45
N ASN A 47 -6.13 3.45 -2.50
CA ASN A 47 -7.47 3.47 -3.09
C ASN A 47 -7.72 2.19 -3.93
N PHE A 48 -8.49 1.27 -3.36
CA PHE A 48 -8.85 -0.03 -3.94
C PHE A 48 -9.77 0.05 -5.16
N ASP A 49 -10.41 1.19 -5.46
CA ASP A 49 -11.23 1.33 -6.68
C ASP A 49 -10.39 1.15 -7.96
N ASN A 50 -9.08 1.42 -7.90
CA ASN A 50 -8.17 1.14 -9.01
C ASN A 50 -7.76 -0.35 -9.09
N LEU A 51 -7.70 -1.08 -7.97
CA LEU A 51 -7.42 -2.52 -7.97
C LEU A 51 -8.57 -3.33 -8.57
N ARG A 52 -9.81 -2.85 -8.46
CA ARG A 52 -11.00 -3.57 -8.95
C ARG A 52 -11.19 -3.53 -10.46
N LYS A 53 -10.56 -2.57 -11.17
CA LYS A 53 -10.74 -2.39 -12.63
C LYS A 53 -10.35 -3.63 -13.44
N ASN A 54 -9.34 -4.38 -13.01
CA ASN A 54 -8.88 -5.59 -13.70
C ASN A 54 -9.46 -6.89 -13.13
N ILE A 55 -10.14 -6.84 -11.99
CA ILE A 55 -10.79 -8.00 -11.38
C ILE A 55 -11.87 -8.55 -12.32
N ASN A 56 -12.65 -7.66 -12.95
CA ASN A 56 -13.64 -8.05 -13.96
C ASN A 56 -13.01 -8.75 -15.17
N ALA A 57 -11.81 -8.33 -15.60
CA ALA A 57 -11.11 -8.96 -16.72
C ALA A 57 -10.60 -10.36 -16.36
N ILE A 58 -10.17 -10.57 -15.11
CA ILE A 58 -9.72 -11.88 -14.61
C ILE A 58 -10.92 -12.83 -14.42
N PHE A 59 -12.02 -12.38 -13.81
CA PHE A 59 -13.24 -13.18 -13.68
C PHE A 59 -13.81 -13.59 -15.05
N LYS A 60 -13.88 -12.65 -16.00
CA LYS A 60 -14.31 -12.94 -17.38
C LYS A 60 -13.43 -13.97 -18.10
N ARG A 61 -12.13 -14.04 -17.77
CA ARG A 61 -11.20 -15.04 -18.32
C ARG A 61 -11.37 -16.42 -17.66
N LEU A 62 -11.84 -16.47 -16.42
CA LEU A 62 -12.09 -17.71 -15.67
C LEU A 62 -13.50 -18.27 -15.89
N GLY A 63 -14.38 -17.55 -16.60
CA GLY A 63 -15.70 -18.04 -17.00
C GLY A 63 -16.70 -18.15 -15.84
N ILE A 64 -16.49 -17.36 -14.78
CA ILE A 64 -17.39 -17.21 -13.64
C ILE A 64 -18.01 -15.80 -13.65
#